data_AF-A0A7K2QHD2-F1
#
_entry.id   AF-A0A7K2QHD2-F1
#
_cell.length_a   1.000
_cell.length_b   1.000
_cell.length_c   1.000
_cell.angle_alpha   90.00
_cell.angle_beta   90.00
_cell.angle_gamma   90.00
#
_symmetry.space_group_name_H-M   'P 1'
#
loop_
_entity.id
_entity.type
_entity.pdbx_description
1 polymer ?
#
loop_
_entity_poly.entity_id
_entity_poly.type
_entity_poly.pdbx_seq_one_letter_code
_entity_poly.pdbx_strand_id
1 'polypeptide(L)'
;DLARRATRAVLARDASPADRVRARLAVIDAAGQALAALDETFAYAMDDAAADPALQAAVQLRIATKYNLSDGDPVRSRDAAAEAGRLAALGGDQVAEAMALTVRARMGRILGDPDAEDILAEALALPAPEVPLGMRNAPQYLAVRHALFDDRVDDARRRLLVLLPAVRRTGSAEDVFEVLRSLTEVELRRGRCTSASAHARRGLELTIEAGL
;
A
#
# COMPACT_ATOMS: atom_id res chain seq x y z
N ASP A 1 11.65 -10.88 17.89
CA ASP A 1 10.44 -11.56 18.41
C ASP A 1 9.53 -12.07 17.29
N LEU A 2 9.19 -11.24 16.29
CA LEU A 2 8.38 -11.61 15.12
C LEU A 2 8.88 -12.85 14.35
N ALA A 3 10.17 -12.88 13.96
CA ALA A 3 10.76 -14.02 13.26
C ALA A 3 10.61 -15.33 14.05
N ARG A 4 10.82 -15.32 15.37
CA ARG A 4 10.69 -16.50 16.24
C ARG A 4 9.23 -16.95 16.40
N ARG A 5 8.26 -16.04 16.32
CA ARG A 5 6.83 -16.38 16.29
C ARG A 5 6.42 -16.94 14.94
N ALA A 6 6.85 -16.33 13.84
CA ALA A 6 6.58 -16.80 12.49
C ALA A 6 7.15 -18.20 12.25
N THR A 7 8.41 -18.44 12.64
CA THR A 7 9.03 -19.77 12.58
C THR A 7 8.25 -20.80 13.39
N ARG A 8 7.79 -20.46 14.60
CA ARG A 8 6.96 -21.38 15.42
C ARG A 8 5.62 -21.70 14.77
N ALA A 9 4.96 -20.72 14.18
CA ALA A 9 3.69 -20.93 13.47
C ALA A 9 3.86 -21.79 12.21
N VAL A 10 4.95 -21.59 11.46
CA VAL A 10 5.25 -22.41 10.26
C VAL A 10 5.65 -23.84 10.62
N LEU A 11 6.38 -24.04 11.72
CA LEU A 11 6.87 -25.36 12.13
C LEU A 11 5.91 -26.15 13.03
N ALA A 12 4.85 -25.53 13.54
CA ALA A 12 3.86 -26.21 14.38
C ALA A 12 3.05 -27.20 13.54
N ARG A 13 3.11 -28.48 13.90
CA ARG A 13 2.39 -29.57 13.20
C ARG A 13 0.88 -29.35 13.10
N ASP A 14 0.30 -28.61 14.04
CA ASP A 14 -1.14 -28.37 14.12
C ASP A 14 -1.57 -26.98 13.58
N ALA A 15 -0.64 -26.22 12.98
CA ALA A 15 -0.99 -24.90 12.42
C ALA A 15 -1.89 -25.05 11.19
N SER A 16 -2.96 -24.25 11.13
CA SER A 16 -3.82 -24.20 9.94
C SER A 16 -3.06 -23.61 8.74
N PRO A 17 -3.47 -23.90 7.49
CA PRO A 17 -2.88 -23.25 6.32
C PRO A 17 -2.93 -21.72 6.42
N ALA A 18 -4.03 -21.16 6.92
CA ALA A 18 -4.18 -19.73 7.15
C ALA A 18 -3.16 -19.15 8.15
N ASP A 19 -2.85 -19.87 9.24
CA ASP A 19 -1.82 -19.45 10.19
C ASP A 19 -0.43 -19.44 9.55
N ARG A 20 -0.13 -20.45 8.72
CA ARG A 20 1.15 -20.52 8.00
C ARG A 20 1.28 -19.40 6.98
N VAL A 21 0.22 -19.09 6.21
CA VAL A 21 0.21 -17.94 5.30
C VAL A 21 0.46 -16.64 6.06
N ARG A 22 -0.30 -16.37 7.14
CA ARG A 22 -0.10 -15.16 7.97
C ARG A 22 1.31 -15.04 8.51
N ALA A 23 1.89 -16.16 8.97
CA ALA A 23 3.25 -16.19 9.48
C ALA A 23 4.28 -15.87 8.38
N ARG A 24 4.11 -16.42 7.17
CA ARG A 24 4.98 -16.14 6.02
C ARG A 24 4.84 -14.70 5.54
N LEU A 25 3.62 -14.17 5.45
CA LEU A 25 3.38 -12.77 5.11
C LEU A 25 4.03 -11.82 6.11
N ALA A 26 3.98 -12.14 7.40
CA ALA A 26 4.68 -11.34 8.41
C ALA A 26 6.22 -11.33 8.24
N VAL A 27 6.81 -12.43 7.76
CA VAL A 27 8.25 -12.49 7.42
C VAL A 27 8.54 -11.65 6.17
N ILE A 28 7.69 -11.76 5.14
CA ILE A 28 7.79 -10.98 3.91
C ILE A 28 7.70 -9.48 4.21
N ASP A 29 6.70 -9.06 4.97
CA ASP A 29 6.48 -7.66 5.34
C ASP A 29 7.65 -7.10 6.17
N ALA A 30 8.30 -7.93 6.99
CA ALA A 30 9.45 -7.54 7.79
C ALA A 30 10.77 -7.43 7.01
N ALA A 31 10.85 -8.01 5.81
CA ALA A 31 12.07 -7.97 4.99
C ALA A 31 12.29 -6.63 4.29
N GLY A 32 11.28 -5.73 4.30
CA GLY A 32 11.37 -4.42 3.67
C GLY A 32 11.66 -4.52 2.18
N GLN A 33 12.82 -4.02 1.75
CA GLN A 33 13.24 -4.01 0.34
C GLN A 33 13.95 -5.32 -0.10
N ALA A 34 14.28 -6.23 0.82
CA ALA A 34 15.03 -7.46 0.54
C ALA A 34 14.13 -8.62 0.04
N LEU A 35 13.08 -8.31 -0.73
CA LEU A 35 12.06 -9.30 -1.13
C LEU A 35 12.56 -10.29 -2.19
N ALA A 36 13.59 -9.92 -2.96
CA ALA A 36 14.23 -10.80 -3.95
C ALA A 36 14.76 -12.11 -3.35
N ALA A 37 15.13 -12.12 -2.07
CA ALA A 37 15.67 -13.32 -1.41
C ALA A 37 14.59 -14.28 -0.88
N LEU A 38 13.30 -13.99 -1.10
CA LEU A 38 12.18 -14.69 -0.47
C LEU A 38 11.34 -15.52 -1.44
N ASP A 39 11.82 -15.82 -2.65
CA ASP A 39 11.06 -16.55 -3.68
C ASP A 39 10.45 -17.86 -3.17
N GLU A 40 11.22 -18.66 -2.41
CA GLU A 40 10.70 -19.88 -1.78
C GLU A 40 9.61 -19.59 -0.75
N THR A 41 9.74 -18.52 0.03
CA THR A 41 8.74 -18.14 1.03
C THR A 41 7.43 -17.73 0.37
N PHE A 42 7.50 -17.01 -0.76
CA PHE A 42 6.33 -16.69 -1.59
C PHE A 42 5.68 -17.95 -2.17
N ALA A 43 6.46 -18.88 -2.70
CA ALA A 43 5.95 -20.14 -3.26
C ALA A 43 5.21 -20.95 -2.20
N TYR A 44 5.80 -21.14 -1.01
CA TYR A 44 5.13 -21.84 0.08
C TYR A 44 3.89 -21.11 0.60
N ALA A 45 3.90 -19.78 0.64
CA ALA A 45 2.72 -19.01 1.04
C ALA A 45 1.57 -19.18 0.03
N MET A 46 1.87 -19.28 -1.27
CA MET A 46 0.86 -19.53 -2.29
C MET A 46 0.30 -20.95 -2.21
N ASP A 47 1.14 -21.95 -1.97
CA ASP A 47 0.72 -23.34 -1.78
C ASP A 47 -0.17 -23.51 -0.54
N ASP A 48 0.25 -22.92 0.60
CA ASP A 48 -0.56 -22.87 1.82
C ASP A 48 -1.91 -22.14 1.62
N ALA A 49 -1.99 -21.20 0.67
CA ALA A 49 -3.20 -20.45 0.35
C ALA A 49 -4.11 -21.10 -0.70
N ALA A 50 -3.73 -22.23 -1.31
CA ALA A 50 -4.34 -22.73 -2.56
C ALA A 50 -5.87 -22.94 -2.53
N ALA A 51 -6.46 -23.16 -1.35
CA ALA A 51 -7.89 -23.39 -1.17
C ALA A 51 -8.69 -22.14 -0.72
N ASP A 52 -8.03 -20.99 -0.52
CA ASP A 52 -8.64 -19.77 0.02
C ASP A 52 -8.29 -18.55 -0.85
N PRO A 53 -9.23 -18.06 -1.67
CA PRO A 53 -9.00 -16.92 -2.55
C PRO A 53 -8.56 -15.64 -1.83
N ALA A 54 -9.05 -15.38 -0.61
CA ALA A 54 -8.67 -14.19 0.15
C ALA A 54 -7.20 -14.28 0.59
N LEU A 55 -6.75 -15.47 1.01
CA LEU A 55 -5.33 -15.69 1.33
C LEU A 55 -4.46 -15.60 0.08
N GLN A 56 -4.91 -16.13 -1.06
CA GLN A 56 -4.17 -16.01 -2.32
C GLN A 56 -4.03 -14.53 -2.73
N ALA A 57 -5.09 -13.73 -2.60
CA ALA A 57 -5.07 -12.30 -2.87
C ALA A 57 -4.04 -11.57 -2.00
N ALA A 58 -3.99 -11.88 -0.70
CA ALA A 58 -3.02 -11.30 0.22
C ALA A 58 -1.56 -11.60 -0.20
N VAL A 59 -1.28 -12.83 -0.64
CA VAL A 59 0.05 -13.21 -1.17
C VAL A 59 0.33 -12.49 -2.48
N GLN A 60 -0.62 -12.42 -3.42
CA GLN A 60 -0.46 -11.73 -4.70
C GLN A 60 -0.16 -10.23 -4.53
N LEU A 61 -0.76 -9.55 -3.55
CA LEU A 61 -0.43 -8.15 -3.25
C LEU A 61 1.04 -7.96 -2.83
N ARG A 62 1.62 -8.90 -2.07
CA ARG A 62 3.05 -8.84 -1.72
C ARG A 62 3.93 -9.20 -2.92
N ILE A 63 3.50 -10.12 -3.79
CA ILE A 63 4.19 -10.42 -5.05
C ILE A 63 4.21 -9.17 -5.94
N ALA A 64 3.08 -8.46 -6.07
CA ALA A 64 3.02 -7.20 -6.82
C ALA A 64 3.99 -6.15 -6.23
N THR A 65 4.12 -6.10 -4.90
CA THR A 65 5.08 -5.23 -4.21
C THR A 65 6.52 -5.61 -4.52
N LYS A 66 6.86 -6.92 -4.49
CA LYS A 66 8.18 -7.43 -4.88
C LYS A 66 8.53 -7.03 -6.31
N TYR A 67 7.61 -7.26 -7.25
CA TYR A 67 7.85 -6.92 -8.66
C TYR A 67 8.15 -5.44 -8.85
N ASN A 68 7.42 -4.55 -8.17
CA ASN A 68 7.67 -3.12 -8.26
C ASN A 68 8.97 -2.68 -7.56
N LEU A 69 9.21 -3.16 -6.33
CA LEU A 69 10.29 -2.62 -5.48
C LEU A 69 11.64 -3.31 -5.66
N SER A 70 11.64 -4.64 -5.77
CA SER A 70 12.88 -5.42 -5.87
C SER A 70 13.25 -5.71 -7.32
N ASP A 71 12.26 -6.02 -8.16
CA ASP A 71 12.52 -6.47 -9.54
C ASP A 71 12.44 -5.30 -10.54
N GLY A 72 11.87 -4.16 -10.15
CA GLY A 72 11.72 -2.97 -11.00
C GLY A 72 10.78 -3.19 -12.20
N ASP A 73 9.82 -4.11 -12.08
CA ASP A 73 8.91 -4.54 -13.14
C ASP A 73 7.47 -4.09 -12.87
N PRO A 74 7.08 -2.88 -13.33
CA PRO A 74 5.72 -2.37 -13.14
C PRO A 74 4.67 -3.15 -13.93
N VAL A 75 5.04 -3.84 -15.02
CA VAL A 75 4.10 -4.66 -15.82
C VAL A 75 3.67 -5.87 -15.00
N ARG A 76 4.64 -6.65 -14.51
CA ARG A 76 4.34 -7.81 -13.65
C ARG A 76 3.68 -7.41 -12.36
N SER A 77 4.04 -6.26 -11.79
CA SER A 77 3.38 -5.71 -10.60
C SER A 77 1.88 -5.43 -10.86
N ARG A 78 1.56 -4.78 -11.97
CA ARG A 78 0.18 -4.52 -12.39
C ARG A 78 -0.60 -5.81 -12.59
N ASP A 79 -0.02 -6.79 -13.26
CA ASP A 79 -0.69 -8.05 -13.59
C ASP A 79 -0.94 -8.90 -12.33
N ALA A 80 0.03 -8.94 -11.41
CA ALA A 80 -0.16 -9.57 -10.09
C ALA A 80 -1.21 -8.85 -9.25
N ALA A 81 -1.28 -7.51 -9.31
CA ALA A 81 -2.32 -6.74 -8.63
C ALA A 81 -3.71 -7.00 -9.25
N ALA A 82 -3.82 -7.15 -10.58
CA ALA A 82 -5.07 -7.52 -11.23
C ALA A 82 -5.57 -8.89 -10.76
N GLU A 83 -4.68 -9.87 -10.68
CA GLU A 83 -5.01 -11.21 -10.15
C GLU A 83 -5.39 -11.15 -8.66
N ALA A 84 -4.67 -10.35 -7.86
CA ALA A 84 -5.02 -10.13 -6.46
C ALA A 84 -6.44 -9.58 -6.31
N GLY A 85 -6.83 -8.60 -7.14
CA GLY A 85 -8.17 -8.01 -7.10
C GLY A 85 -9.26 -9.02 -7.45
N ARG A 86 -9.03 -9.85 -8.47
CA ARG A 86 -9.96 -10.94 -8.85
C ARG A 86 -10.15 -11.95 -7.71
N LEU A 87 -9.06 -12.35 -7.06
CA LEU A 87 -9.07 -13.28 -5.94
C LEU A 87 -9.73 -12.68 -4.69
N ALA A 88 -9.47 -11.40 -4.41
CA ALA A 88 -10.06 -10.67 -3.29
C ALA A 88 -11.58 -10.56 -3.44
N ALA A 89 -12.05 -10.19 -4.63
CA ALA A 89 -13.48 -10.13 -4.94
C ALA A 89 -14.14 -11.51 -4.78
N LEU A 90 -13.49 -12.59 -5.24
CA LEU A 90 -13.98 -13.96 -5.07
C LEU A 90 -14.05 -14.38 -3.58
N GLY A 91 -13.07 -13.96 -2.78
CA GLY A 91 -13.01 -14.21 -1.34
C GLY A 91 -13.86 -13.27 -0.49
N GLY A 92 -14.48 -12.25 -1.09
CA GLY A 92 -15.24 -11.22 -0.38
C GLY A 92 -14.39 -10.23 0.43
N ASP A 93 -13.08 -10.14 0.16
CA ASP A 93 -12.16 -9.24 0.84
C ASP A 93 -12.08 -7.89 0.12
N GLN A 94 -13.03 -7.00 0.45
CA GLN A 94 -13.10 -5.66 -0.15
C GLN A 94 -11.86 -4.78 0.16
N VAL A 95 -11.17 -5.08 1.26
CA VAL A 95 -9.97 -4.35 1.67
C VAL A 95 -8.81 -4.67 0.73
N ALA A 96 -8.59 -5.97 0.49
CA ALA A 96 -7.60 -6.44 -0.48
C ALA A 96 -7.97 -6.03 -1.92
N GLU A 97 -9.26 -6.00 -2.27
CA GLU A 97 -9.74 -5.52 -3.57
C GLU A 97 -9.38 -4.04 -3.80
N ALA A 98 -9.65 -3.17 -2.83
CA ALA A 98 -9.28 -1.76 -2.90
C ALA A 98 -7.76 -1.55 -3.01
N MET A 99 -6.96 -2.35 -2.28
CA MET A 99 -5.50 -2.33 -2.40
C MET A 99 -5.04 -2.74 -3.80
N ALA A 100 -5.61 -3.82 -4.35
CA ALA A 100 -5.29 -4.35 -5.65
C ALA A 100 -5.57 -3.33 -6.76
N LEU A 101 -6.76 -2.72 -6.75
CA LEU A 101 -7.11 -1.65 -7.68
C LEU A 101 -6.18 -0.45 -7.52
N THR A 102 -5.82 -0.07 -6.30
CA THR A 102 -4.87 1.03 -6.03
C THR A 102 -3.48 0.74 -6.61
N VAL A 103 -2.94 -0.48 -6.42
CA VAL A 103 -1.65 -0.87 -7.01
C VAL A 103 -1.74 -0.89 -8.54
N ARG A 104 -2.81 -1.47 -9.10
CA ARG A 104 -3.05 -1.55 -10.54
C ARG A 104 -3.13 -0.16 -11.17
N ALA A 105 -3.89 0.77 -10.58
CA ALA A 105 -3.97 2.16 -11.04
C ALA A 105 -2.61 2.87 -10.98
N ARG A 106 -1.83 2.66 -9.91
CA ARG A 106 -0.48 3.24 -9.79
C ARG A 106 0.44 2.75 -10.89
N MET A 107 0.49 1.44 -11.12
CA MET A 107 1.33 0.86 -12.16
C MET A 107 0.83 1.28 -13.54
N GLY A 108 -0.49 1.34 -13.75
CA GLY A 108 -1.11 1.87 -14.97
C GLY A 108 -0.65 3.30 -15.25
N ARG A 109 -0.65 4.19 -14.25
CA ARG A 109 -0.16 5.57 -14.41
C ARG A 109 1.31 5.63 -14.81
N ILE A 110 2.16 4.76 -14.26
CA ILE A 110 3.58 4.64 -14.61
C ILE A 110 3.74 4.15 -16.06
N LEU A 111 2.91 3.21 -16.48
CA LEU A 111 2.95 2.58 -17.81
C LEU A 111 2.23 3.41 -18.89
N GLY A 112 1.57 4.51 -18.54
CA GLY A 112 0.77 5.30 -19.48
C GLY A 112 -0.54 4.62 -19.90
N ASP A 113 -1.07 3.74 -19.06
CA ASP A 113 -2.34 3.05 -19.28
C ASP A 113 -3.51 4.05 -19.24
N PRO A 114 -4.32 4.16 -20.33
CA PRO A 114 -5.44 5.08 -20.37
C PRO A 114 -6.53 4.77 -19.33
N ASP A 115 -6.62 3.51 -18.87
CA ASP A 115 -7.67 3.07 -17.94
C ASP A 115 -7.30 3.34 -16.47
N ALA A 116 -6.11 3.87 -16.19
CA ALA A 116 -5.59 4.03 -14.83
C ALA A 116 -6.46 4.93 -13.93
N GLU A 117 -7.08 5.97 -14.48
CA GLU A 117 -7.98 6.85 -13.72
C GLU A 117 -9.31 6.18 -13.40
N ASP A 118 -9.86 5.39 -14.34
CA ASP A 118 -11.11 4.65 -14.13
C ASP A 118 -10.93 3.57 -13.06
N ILE A 119 -9.82 2.82 -13.11
CA ILE A 119 -9.45 1.83 -12.09
C ILE A 119 -9.29 2.50 -10.71
N LEU A 120 -8.73 3.71 -10.65
CA LEU A 120 -8.64 4.47 -9.40
C LEU A 120 -10.02 4.93 -8.90
N ALA A 121 -10.91 5.32 -9.81
CA ALA A 121 -12.29 5.68 -9.46
C ALA A 121 -13.05 4.48 -8.87
N GLU A 122 -12.86 3.29 -9.43
CA GLU A 122 -13.38 2.03 -8.87
C GLU A 122 -12.86 1.80 -7.45
N ALA A 123 -11.55 1.94 -7.22
CA ALA A 123 -10.96 1.79 -5.90
C ALA A 123 -11.52 2.78 -4.86
N LEU A 124 -11.80 4.02 -5.29
CA LEU A 124 -12.38 5.07 -4.44
C LEU A 124 -13.87 4.83 -4.13
N ALA A 125 -14.58 4.08 -4.98
CA ALA A 125 -15.99 3.76 -4.80
C ALA A 125 -16.23 2.61 -3.81
N LEU A 126 -15.20 1.81 -3.53
CA LEU A 126 -15.30 0.74 -2.53
C LEU A 126 -15.49 1.30 -1.12
N PRO A 127 -16.22 0.59 -0.23
CA PRO A 127 -16.39 0.99 1.15
C PRO A 127 -15.06 1.22 1.84
N ALA A 128 -14.98 2.24 2.70
CA ALA A 128 -13.79 2.48 3.50
C ALA A 128 -13.56 1.26 4.42
N PRO A 129 -12.33 0.72 4.46
CA PRO A 129 -12.03 -0.45 5.27
C PRO A 129 -12.09 -0.09 6.76
N GLU A 130 -12.56 -1.02 7.60
CA GLU A 130 -12.56 -0.85 9.06
C GLU A 130 -11.13 -0.73 9.62
N VAL A 131 -10.20 -1.48 9.03
CA VAL A 131 -8.77 -1.44 9.33
C VAL A 131 -8.05 -0.58 8.27
N PRO A 132 -7.32 0.48 8.67
CA PRO A 132 -6.60 1.33 7.71
C PRO A 132 -5.54 0.56 6.90
N LEU A 133 -5.48 0.81 5.59
CA LEU A 133 -4.54 0.19 4.63
C LEU A 133 -3.07 0.66 4.75
N GLY A 134 -2.80 1.62 5.64
CA GLY A 134 -1.67 2.54 5.53
C GLY A 134 -1.88 3.53 4.39
N MET A 135 -1.44 4.77 4.57
CA MET A 135 -1.74 5.89 3.66
C MET A 135 -1.19 5.64 2.26
N ARG A 136 -0.01 5.01 2.14
CA ARG A 136 0.60 4.69 0.83
C ARG A 136 -0.25 3.73 0.00
N ASN A 137 -1.07 2.89 0.61
CA ASN A 137 -1.92 1.94 -0.12
C ASN A 137 -3.37 2.39 -0.25
N ALA A 138 -3.70 3.57 0.29
CA ALA A 138 -5.06 4.08 0.24
C ALA A 138 -5.35 4.75 -1.12
N PRO A 139 -6.48 4.45 -1.77
CA PRO A 139 -6.83 5.05 -3.06
C PRO A 139 -6.97 6.58 -2.97
N GLN A 140 -7.37 7.11 -1.80
CA GLN A 140 -7.49 8.55 -1.57
C GLN A 140 -6.14 9.26 -1.67
N TYR A 141 -5.05 8.61 -1.22
CA TYR A 141 -3.70 9.16 -1.36
C TYR A 141 -3.19 9.04 -2.78
N LEU A 142 -3.49 7.93 -3.47
CA LEU A 142 -3.09 7.78 -4.88
C LEU A 142 -3.76 8.85 -5.75
N ALA A 143 -5.02 9.20 -5.49
CA ALA A 143 -5.70 10.31 -6.16
C ALA A 143 -5.01 11.66 -5.94
N VAL A 144 -4.44 11.90 -4.75
CA VAL A 144 -3.57 13.08 -4.52
C VAL A 144 -2.33 13.03 -5.41
N ARG A 145 -1.67 11.86 -5.50
CA ARG A 145 -0.47 11.71 -6.33
C ARG A 145 -0.79 11.92 -7.81
N HIS A 146 -1.88 11.37 -8.33
CA HIS A 146 -2.32 11.60 -9.71
C HIS A 146 -2.63 13.09 -9.95
N ALA A 147 -3.36 13.75 -9.04
CA ALA A 147 -3.60 15.20 -9.15
C ALA A 147 -2.29 16.02 -9.17
N LEU A 148 -1.27 15.64 -8.39
CA LEU A 148 0.04 16.28 -8.43
C LEU A 148 0.81 16.00 -9.74
N PHE A 149 0.68 14.81 -10.31
CA PHE A 149 1.27 14.49 -11.61
C PHE A 149 0.63 15.29 -12.76
N ASP A 150 -0.68 15.54 -12.68
CA ASP A 150 -1.42 16.31 -13.67
C ASP A 150 -1.41 17.83 -13.43
N ASP A 151 -0.59 18.31 -12.48
CA ASP A 151 -0.52 19.70 -12.05
C ASP A 151 -1.86 20.30 -11.55
N ARG A 152 -2.79 19.44 -11.10
CA ARG A 152 -4.05 19.83 -10.44
C ARG A 152 -3.80 20.16 -8.96
N VAL A 153 -2.93 21.14 -8.72
CA VAL A 153 -2.36 21.43 -7.39
C VAL A 153 -3.43 21.83 -6.35
N ASP A 154 -4.45 22.59 -6.74
CA ASP A 154 -5.54 22.95 -5.82
C ASP A 154 -6.42 21.74 -5.45
N ASP A 155 -6.57 20.76 -6.34
CA ASP A 155 -7.30 19.52 -6.03
C ASP A 155 -6.52 18.64 -5.06
N ALA A 156 -5.23 18.44 -5.31
CA ALA A 156 -4.32 17.75 -4.41
C ALA A 156 -4.36 18.37 -3.00
N ARG A 157 -4.32 19.71 -2.93
CA ARG A 157 -4.39 20.46 -1.66
C ARG A 157 -5.66 20.17 -0.89
N ARG A 158 -6.83 20.28 -1.54
CA ARG A 158 -8.13 20.06 -0.89
C ARG A 158 -8.20 18.64 -0.31
N ARG A 159 -7.81 17.64 -1.10
CA ARG A 159 -7.80 16.23 -0.68
C ARG A 159 -6.86 15.99 0.51
N LEU A 160 -5.65 16.55 0.49
CA LEU A 160 -4.69 16.43 1.60
C LEU A 160 -5.20 17.06 2.91
N LEU A 161 -5.89 18.21 2.83
CA LEU A 161 -6.46 18.85 4.00
C LEU A 161 -7.62 18.05 4.61
N VAL A 162 -8.34 17.25 3.81
CA VAL A 162 -9.33 16.29 4.30
C VAL A 162 -8.65 15.08 4.95
N LEU A 163 -7.56 14.58 4.37
CA LEU A 163 -6.83 13.42 4.89
C LEU A 163 -6.08 13.70 6.20
N LEU A 164 -5.48 14.89 6.34
CA LEU A 164 -4.59 15.20 7.47
C LEU A 164 -5.22 15.00 8.86
N PRO A 165 -6.45 15.47 9.15
CA PRO A 165 -7.09 15.21 10.44
C PRO A 165 -7.38 13.73 10.68
N ALA A 166 -7.71 12.97 9.64
CA ALA A 166 -7.99 11.54 9.77
C ALA A 166 -6.71 10.76 10.13
N VAL A 167 -5.63 10.94 9.37
CA VAL A 167 -4.36 10.24 9.64
C VAL A 167 -3.74 10.65 10.97
N ARG A 168 -3.94 11.88 11.45
CA ARG A 168 -3.47 12.30 12.77
C ARG A 168 -4.18 11.60 13.92
N ARG A 169 -5.43 11.17 13.73
CA ARG A 169 -6.21 10.50 14.78
C ARG A 169 -5.92 9.00 14.85
N THR A 170 -5.75 8.36 13.70
CA THR A 170 -5.76 6.88 13.61
C THR A 170 -4.61 6.30 12.79
N GLY A 171 -3.80 7.13 12.13
CA GLY A 171 -2.68 6.68 11.30
C GLY A 171 -1.38 6.53 12.08
N SER A 172 -0.41 5.86 11.45
CA SER A 172 0.97 5.79 11.94
C SER A 172 1.72 7.12 11.75
N ALA A 173 2.89 7.25 12.38
CA ALA A 173 3.78 8.38 12.14
C ALA A 173 4.19 8.49 10.66
N GLU A 174 4.40 7.35 9.98
CA GLU A 174 4.68 7.32 8.54
C GLU A 174 3.52 7.87 7.71
N ASP A 175 2.28 7.54 8.07
CA ASP A 175 1.09 8.02 7.37
C ASP A 175 0.93 9.54 7.47
N VAL A 176 1.13 10.08 8.67
CA VAL A 176 1.09 11.53 8.91
C VAL A 176 2.25 12.21 8.17
N PHE A 177 3.44 11.62 8.18
CA PHE A 177 4.59 12.13 7.43
C PHE A 177 4.30 12.20 5.93
N GLU A 178 3.70 11.18 5.32
CA GLU A 178 3.36 11.17 3.90
C GLU A 178 2.43 12.33 3.50
N VAL A 179 1.41 12.60 4.33
CA VAL A 179 0.51 13.73 4.09
C VAL A 179 1.24 15.08 4.25
N LEU A 180 2.09 15.23 5.27
CA LEU A 180 2.87 16.46 5.48
C LEU A 180 3.89 16.71 4.35
N ARG A 181 4.54 15.65 3.86
CA ARG A 181 5.46 15.72 2.72
C ARG A 181 4.72 16.16 1.45
N SER A 182 3.56 15.59 1.17
CA SER A 182 2.75 15.98 0.01
C SER A 182 2.16 17.40 0.15
N LEU A 183 1.79 17.85 1.36
CA LEU A 183 1.40 19.24 1.60
C LEU A 183 2.56 20.21 1.38
N THR A 184 3.78 19.84 1.76
CA THR A 184 4.98 20.62 1.46
C THR A 184 5.16 20.81 -0.04
N GLU A 185 5.05 19.72 -0.81
CA GLU A 185 5.14 19.75 -2.29
C GLU A 185 4.06 20.67 -2.90
N VAL A 186 2.80 20.53 -2.47
CA VAL A 186 1.68 21.36 -2.91
C VAL A 186 1.93 22.84 -2.62
N GLU A 187 2.30 23.19 -1.39
CA GLU A 187 2.46 24.60 -1.02
C GLU A 187 3.67 25.23 -1.72
N LEU A 188 4.74 24.47 -2.00
CA LEU A 188 5.85 24.94 -2.84
C LEU A 188 5.39 25.27 -4.27
N ARG A 189 4.65 24.38 -4.92
CA ARG A 189 4.12 24.62 -6.28
C ARG A 189 3.17 25.82 -6.35
N ARG A 190 2.52 26.17 -5.23
CA ARG A 190 1.65 27.35 -5.10
C ARG A 190 2.39 28.62 -4.69
N GLY A 191 3.73 28.58 -4.55
CA GLY A 191 4.54 29.73 -4.10
C GLY A 191 4.33 30.10 -2.62
N ARG A 192 3.82 29.18 -1.78
CA ARG A 192 3.52 29.39 -0.35
C ARG A 192 4.66 28.87 0.52
N CYS A 193 5.86 29.45 0.35
CA CYS A 193 7.10 28.98 1.00
C CYS A 193 7.02 28.89 2.54
N THR A 194 6.33 29.84 3.20
CA THR A 194 6.15 29.82 4.66
C THR A 194 5.34 28.61 5.10
N SER A 195 4.22 28.31 4.43
CA SER A 195 3.38 27.15 4.72
C SER A 195 4.11 25.84 4.40
N ALA A 196 4.81 25.78 3.28
CA ALA A 196 5.64 24.64 2.91
C ALA A 196 6.70 24.34 3.98
N SER A 197 7.45 25.36 4.42
CA SER A 197 8.47 25.23 5.46
C SER A 197 7.88 24.74 6.80
N ALA A 198 6.69 25.20 7.15
CA ALA A 198 6.00 24.76 8.36
C ALA A 198 5.60 23.28 8.29
N HIS A 199 5.07 22.82 7.15
CA HIS A 199 4.74 21.40 6.96
C HIS A 199 6.00 20.52 6.95
N ALA A 200 7.07 20.94 6.27
CA ALA A 200 8.34 20.23 6.23
C ALA A 200 8.96 20.08 7.62
N ARG A 201 8.98 21.17 8.40
CA ARG A 201 9.47 21.14 9.79
C ARG A 201 8.67 20.17 10.65
N ARG A 202 7.33 20.20 10.54
CA ARG A 202 6.49 19.29 11.30
C ARG A 202 6.70 17.83 10.90
N GLY A 203 6.95 17.57 9.61
CA GLY A 203 7.31 16.24 9.12
C GLY A 203 8.63 15.76 9.72
N LEU A 204 9.65 16.62 9.77
CA LEU A 204 10.95 16.30 10.36
C LEU A 204 10.88 16.04 11.86
N GLU A 205 10.16 16.89 12.61
CA GLU A 205 9.93 16.68 14.05
C GLU A 205 9.29 15.31 14.30
N LEU A 206 8.26 14.98 13.52
CA LEU A 206 7.55 13.71 13.65
C LEU A 206 8.45 12.49 13.36
N THR A 207 9.27 12.53 12.30
CA THR A 207 10.17 11.41 11.99
C THR A 207 11.22 11.21 13.07
N ILE A 208 11.74 12.30 13.66
CA ILE A 208 12.67 12.23 14.80
C ILE A 208 11.97 11.60 16.02
N GLU A 209 10.78 12.08 16.38
CA GLU A 209 10.00 11.56 17.52
C GLU A 209 9.67 10.06 17.36
N ALA A 210 9.41 9.62 16.13
CA ALA A 210 9.04 8.25 15.82
C ALA A 210 10.24 7.30 15.56
N GLY A 211 11.46 7.83 15.46
CA GLY A 211 12.66 7.04 15.15
C GLY A 211 12.69 6.48 13.73
N LEU A 212 12.14 7.24 12.77
CA LEU A 212 12.06 6.91 11.34
C LEU A 212 13.22 7.52 10.52
#